data_AF-A0A8T5V000-F1
#
_entry.id   AF-A0A8T5V000-F1
#
_cell.length_a   1.000
_cell.length_b   1.000
_cell.length_c   1.000
_cell.angle_alpha   90.00
_cell.angle_beta   90.00
_cell.angle_gamma   90.00
#
_symmetry.space_group_name_H-M   'P 1'
#
loop_
_entity.id
_entity.type
_entity.pdbx_description
1 polymer ?
#
loop_
_entity_poly.entity_id
_entity_poly.type
_entity_poly.pdbx_seq_one_letter_code
_entity_poly.pdbx_strand_id
1 'polypeptide(L)'
;MRLPLLTLTAIAALFVSADADAQTYDPRYPVCMHVYTSGGRGGGGDYYDCSFTSIPQCRATASGRAASCDVNPYYAFDEPPPPPRRRHKKSH
;
A
#
# COMPACT_ATOMS: atom_id res chain seq x y z
N MET A 1 24.31 -34.95 19.68
CA MET A 1 23.10 -34.16 20.00
C MET A 1 23.06 -32.76 19.35
N ARG A 2 23.93 -32.44 18.38
CA ARG A 2 23.99 -31.10 17.75
C ARG A 2 23.17 -30.99 16.45
N LEU A 3 22.95 -32.13 15.79
CA LEU A 3 22.14 -32.24 14.57
C LEU A 3 20.66 -31.85 14.72
N PRO A 4 19.92 -32.25 15.77
CA PRO A 4 18.50 -31.92 15.87
C PRO A 4 18.27 -30.42 16.15
N LEU A 5 19.26 -29.75 16.74
CA LEU A 5 19.21 -28.31 17.00
C LEU A 5 19.32 -27.50 15.72
N LEU A 6 20.17 -27.94 14.79
CA LEU A 6 20.38 -27.31 13.48
C LEU A 6 19.17 -27.48 12.54
N THR A 7 18.47 -28.62 12.63
CA THR A 7 17.24 -28.83 11.86
C THR A 7 16.09 -27.95 12.36
N LEU A 8 16.00 -27.71 13.67
CA LEU A 8 14.96 -26.85 14.26
C LEU A 8 15.15 -25.38 13.87
N THR A 9 16.38 -24.88 13.85
CA THR A 9 16.66 -23.50 13.41
C THR A 9 16.42 -23.28 11.92
N ALA A 10 16.70 -24.27 11.07
CA ALA A 10 16.42 -24.18 9.64
C ALA A 10 14.91 -24.11 9.35
N ILE A 11 14.08 -24.83 10.11
CA ILE A 11 12.63 -24.80 9.96
C ILE A 11 12.06 -23.45 10.44
N ALA A 12 12.57 -22.90 11.55
CA ALA A 12 12.13 -21.59 12.06
C ALA A 12 12.40 -20.43 11.08
N ALA A 13 13.48 -20.49 10.30
CA ALA A 13 13.81 -19.47 9.31
C ALA A 13 12.81 -19.39 8.14
N LEU A 14 12.07 -20.47 7.85
CA LEU A 14 11.04 -20.51 6.81
C LEU A 14 9.72 -19.85 7.25
N PHE A 15 9.56 -19.56 8.55
CA PHE A 15 8.40 -18.86 9.12
C PHE A 15 8.59 -17.34 9.22
N VAL A 16 9.65 -16.77 8.62
CA VAL A 16 9.67 -15.34 8.30
C VAL A 16 8.70 -15.11 7.14
N SER A 17 7.41 -15.18 7.45
CA SER A 17 6.37 -14.56 6.64
C SER A 17 6.72 -13.09 6.56
N ALA A 18 7.14 -12.63 5.39
CA ALA A 18 7.06 -11.22 5.06
C ALA A 18 5.63 -10.80 5.38
N ASP A 19 5.46 -9.75 6.17
CA ASP A 19 4.16 -9.13 6.37
C ASP A 19 3.56 -8.93 4.98
N ALA A 20 2.55 -9.73 4.66
CA ALA A 20 1.65 -9.43 3.58
C ALA A 20 0.78 -8.30 4.13
N ASP A 21 1.38 -7.13 4.29
CA ASP A 21 0.62 -5.91 4.30
C ASP A 21 -0.14 -5.92 2.97
N ALA A 22 -1.39 -6.34 3.01
CA ALA A 22 -2.39 -5.80 2.13
C ALA A 22 -2.38 -4.29 2.43
N GLN A 23 -1.42 -3.58 1.83
CA GLN A 23 -1.15 -2.15 1.99
C GLN A 23 -2.37 -1.42 1.44
N THR A 24 -3.43 -1.45 2.23
CA THR A 24 -4.70 -0.78 1.99
C THR A 24 -4.46 0.72 1.92
N TYR A 25 -3.42 1.19 2.62
CA TYR A 25 -3.02 2.58 2.72
C TYR A 25 -1.53 2.74 2.38
N ASP A 26 -1.23 3.42 1.28
CA ASP A 26 0.14 3.86 0.96
C ASP A 26 0.40 5.23 1.62
N PRO A 27 1.30 5.31 2.63
CA PRO A 27 1.54 6.54 3.39
C PRO A 27 2.13 7.68 2.55
N ARG A 28 2.53 7.42 1.29
CA ARG A 28 3.03 8.46 0.37
C ARG A 28 1.92 9.26 -0.29
N TYR A 29 0.68 8.80 -0.23
CA TYR A 29 -0.46 9.46 -0.88
C TYR A 29 -1.45 10.01 0.16
N PRO A 30 -1.82 11.29 0.08
CA PRO A 30 -2.71 11.93 1.06
C PRO A 30 -4.18 11.54 0.92
N VAL A 31 -4.59 10.88 -0.17
CA VAL A 31 -6.00 10.60 -0.46
C VAL A 31 -6.19 9.17 -0.93
N CYS A 32 -7.24 8.54 -0.44
CA CYS A 32 -7.65 7.18 -0.74
C CYS A 32 -9.07 7.13 -1.31
N MET A 33 -9.29 6.27 -2.29
CA MET A 33 -10.61 5.96 -2.83
C MET A 33 -11.11 4.65 -2.24
N HIS A 34 -12.23 4.68 -1.52
CA HIS A 34 -12.90 3.49 -1.01
C HIS A 34 -13.96 3.04 -2.02
N VAL A 35 -13.74 1.89 -2.64
CA VAL A 35 -14.66 1.33 -3.63
C VAL A 35 -15.56 0.31 -2.95
N TYR A 36 -16.86 0.62 -2.95
CA TYR A 36 -17.90 -0.26 -2.45
C TYR A 36 -18.26 -1.27 -3.52
N THR A 37 -18.02 -2.54 -3.26
CA THR A 37 -18.42 -3.62 -4.17
C THR A 37 -19.59 -4.37 -3.57
N SER A 38 -20.71 -4.44 -4.29
CA SER A 38 -21.77 -5.38 -3.93
C SER A 38 -21.18 -6.79 -4.09
N GLY A 39 -20.94 -7.48 -2.99
CA GLY A 39 -20.33 -8.82 -2.94
C GLY A 39 -21.09 -9.84 -3.79
N GLY A 40 -20.87 -9.81 -5.10
CA GLY A 40 -21.42 -10.76 -6.06
C GLY A 40 -20.79 -12.13 -5.88
N ARG A 41 -21.22 -13.11 -6.69
CA ARG A 41 -20.81 -14.53 -6.60
C ARG A 41 -19.30 -14.81 -6.62
N GLY A 42 -18.45 -13.80 -6.85
CA GLY A 42 -16.99 -13.87 -6.83
C GLY A 42 -16.30 -13.28 -5.60
N GLY A 43 -17.02 -12.83 -4.57
CA GLY A 43 -16.43 -12.51 -3.25
C GLY A 43 -15.49 -11.30 -3.20
N GLY A 44 -15.65 -10.31 -4.07
CA GLY A 44 -14.96 -9.03 -3.93
C GLY A 44 -15.57 -8.26 -2.76
N GLY A 45 -14.75 -7.96 -1.74
CA GLY A 45 -15.10 -7.02 -0.68
C GLY A 45 -14.71 -5.60 -1.05
N ASP A 46 -15.16 -4.64 -0.24
CA ASP A 46 -14.77 -3.25 -0.39
C ASP A 46 -13.23 -3.12 -0.28
N TYR A 47 -12.66 -2.22 -1.07
CA TYR A 47 -11.21 -2.01 -1.10
C TYR A 47 -10.85 -0.54 -1.20
N TYR A 48 -9.63 -0.22 -0.77
CA TYR A 48 -9.08 1.12 -0.85
C TYR A 48 -8.00 1.21 -1.94
N ASP A 49 -8.00 2.31 -2.67
CA ASP A 49 -6.97 2.70 -3.63
C ASP A 49 -6.36 4.05 -3.19
N CYS A 50 -5.19 3.98 -2.55
CA CYS A 50 -4.46 5.13 -2.02
C CYS A 50 -3.35 5.56 -2.98
N SER A 51 -3.71 5.95 -4.20
CA SER A 51 -2.77 6.44 -5.23
C SER A 51 -3.01 7.91 -5.62
N PHE A 52 -3.84 8.62 -4.85
CA PHE A 52 -4.28 9.98 -5.17
C PHE A 52 -3.58 11.04 -4.35
N THR A 53 -3.32 12.17 -4.99
CA THR A 53 -2.67 13.33 -4.34
C THR A 53 -3.65 14.41 -3.90
N SER A 54 -4.92 14.32 -4.33
CA SER A 54 -5.96 15.29 -3.96
C SER A 54 -7.37 14.70 -4.08
N ILE A 55 -8.29 15.21 -3.26
CA ILE A 55 -9.72 14.85 -3.30
C ILE A 55 -10.34 15.10 -4.69
N PRO A 56 -10.13 16.25 -5.37
CA PRO A 56 -10.69 16.44 -6.71
C PRO A 56 -10.17 15.42 -7.74
N GLN A 57 -8.88 15.05 -7.66
CA GLN A 57 -8.32 14.00 -8.52
C GLN A 57 -8.98 12.64 -8.27
N CYS A 58 -9.14 12.27 -6.99
CA CYS A 58 -9.85 11.05 -6.61
C CYS A 58 -11.31 11.07 -7.09
N ARG A 59 -12.04 12.16 -6.88
CA ARG A 59 -13.46 12.29 -7.30
C ARG A 59 -13.64 12.21 -8.81
N ALA A 60 -12.70 12.73 -9.58
CA ALA A 60 -12.72 12.59 -11.04
C ALA A 60 -12.68 11.11 -11.45
N THR A 61 -11.85 10.29 -10.78
CA THR A 61 -11.75 8.84 -11.01
C THR A 61 -12.90 8.04 -10.40
N ALA A 62 -13.43 8.49 -9.26
CA ALA A 62 -14.57 7.85 -8.59
C ALA A 62 -15.89 8.07 -9.34
N SER A 63 -15.95 9.04 -10.25
CA SER A 63 -17.16 9.36 -11.02
C SER A 63 -17.66 8.12 -11.79
N GLY A 64 -18.95 7.79 -11.61
CA GLY A 64 -19.58 6.63 -12.22
C GLY A 64 -19.31 5.30 -11.51
N ARG A 65 -18.61 5.30 -10.37
CA ARG A 65 -18.37 4.11 -9.52
C ARG A 65 -19.08 4.27 -8.18
N ALA A 66 -19.43 3.15 -7.55
CA ALA A 66 -19.82 3.15 -6.13
C ALA A 66 -18.55 3.31 -5.28
N ALA A 67 -18.07 4.54 -5.16
CA ALA A 67 -16.84 4.84 -4.42
C ALA A 67 -16.90 6.20 -3.71
N SER A 68 -16.18 6.31 -2.59
CA SER A 68 -15.95 7.55 -1.85
C SER A 68 -14.46 7.89 -1.80
N CYS A 69 -14.15 9.15 -1.49
CA CYS A 69 -12.78 9.65 -1.43
C CYS A 69 -12.53 10.28 -0.07
N ASP A 70 -11.58 9.73 0.67
CA ASP A 70 -11.26 10.12 2.04
C ASP A 70 -9.76 10.47 2.18
N VAL A 71 -9.43 11.25 3.21
CA VAL A 71 -8.04 11.58 3.53
C VAL A 71 -7.37 10.35 4.11
N ASN A 72 -6.14 10.07 3.67
CA ASN A 72 -5.34 8.97 4.20
C ASN A 72 -4.84 9.33 5.61
N PRO A 73 -5.26 8.62 6.68
CA PRO A 73 -4.79 8.90 8.03
C PRO A 73 -3.31 8.57 8.23
N TYR A 74 -2.71 7.77 7.36
CA TYR A 74 -1.30 7.37 7.41
C TYR A 74 -0.38 8.31 6.62
N TYR A 75 -0.93 9.32 5.96
CA TYR A 75 -0.12 10.31 5.26
C TYR A 75 0.56 11.24 6.26
N ALA A 76 1.89 11.17 6.32
CA ALA A 76 2.69 12.07 7.15
C ALA A 76 2.75 13.47 6.50
N PHE A 77 1.86 14.36 6.92
CA PHE A 77 1.82 15.76 6.43
C PHE A 77 3.09 16.54 6.79
N ASP A 78 3.82 16.11 7.82
CA ASP A 78 4.99 16.81 8.37
C ASP A 78 6.34 16.27 7.85
N GLU A 79 6.34 15.30 6.94
CA GLU A 79 7.60 14.77 6.41
C GLU A 79 8.16 15.68 5.30
N PRO A 80 9.42 16.14 5.41
CA PRO A 80 10.03 16.95 4.37
C PRO A 80 10.00 16.22 3.03
N PRO A 81 9.68 16.90 1.91
CA PRO A 81 9.68 16.26 0.60
C PRO A 81 11.02 15.56 0.36
N PRO A 82 11.02 14.32 -0.16
CA PRO A 82 12.23 13.55 -0.33
C PRO A 82 13.24 14.35 -1.17
N PRO A 83 14.53 14.35 -0.80
CA PRO A 83 15.52 15.19 -1.47
C PRO A 83 15.51 14.90 -2.97
N PRO A 84 15.60 15.94 -3.83
CA PRO A 84 15.55 15.75 -5.28
C PRO A 84 16.62 14.74 -5.67
N ARG A 85 16.20 13.62 -6.30
CA ARG A 85 17.11 12.59 -6.78
C ARG A 85 18.09 13.27 -7.74
N ARG A 86 19.35 13.44 -7.32
CA ARG A 86 20.42 13.95 -8.18
C ARG A 86 20.55 12.99 -9.34
N ARG A 87 19.96 13.35 -10.48
CA ARG A 87 20.12 12.61 -11.74
C ARG A 87 21.61 12.70 -12.08
N HIS A 88 22.35 11.63 -11.80
CA HIS A 88 23.74 11.52 -12.20
C HIS A 88 23.74 11.52 -13.74
N LYS A 89 24.01 12.68 -14.35
CA LYS A 89 24.29 12.75 -15.78
C LYS A 89 25.56 11.94 -15.99
N LYS A 90 25.42 10.72 -16.50
CA LYS A 90 26.53 10.06 -17.18
C LYS A 90 26.83 10.94 -18.40
N SER A 91 27.90 11.73 -18.32
CA SER A 91 28.50 12.33 -19.50
C SER A 91 29.09 11.18 -20.30
N HIS A 92 28.57 10.98 -21.50
CA HIS A 92 29.28 10.26 -22.55
C HIS A 92 30.24 11.23 -23.25
#